data_AF-A0A959LEN8-F1
#
_entry.id   AF-A0A959LEN8-F1
#
_cell.length_a   1.000
_cell.length_b   1.000
_cell.length_c   1.000
_cell.angle_alpha   90.00
_cell.angle_beta   90.00
_cell.angle_gamma   90.00
#
_symmetry.space_group_name_H-M   'P 1'
#
loop_
_entity.id
_entity.type
_entity.pdbx_description
1 polymer ?
#
loop_
_entity_poly.entity_id
_entity_poly.type
_entity_poly.pdbx_seq_one_letter_code
_entity_poly.pdbx_strand_id
1 'polypeptide(L)'
;MEKFKIDIFEKDNPSKSIDLISLNSSDSKWVSLLLTNCIKYFSEGLDTQELFIFLGHYLDKEFKYKNDVTKKFLKNILMKLNIPFDAVCFMFWDFESGIDIIKTTDLIEKWDYIWYDTSDEALILFFPSMDKIVLITDHGVVKTR
;
A
#
# COMPACT_ATOMS: atom_id res chain seq x y z
N MET A 1 -5.61 -1.74 8.32
CA MET A 1 -5.07 -3.07 7.99
C MET A 1 -6.10 -4.06 8.46
N GLU A 2 -6.35 -5.12 7.72
CA GLU A 2 -7.34 -6.12 8.13
C GLU A 2 -6.98 -6.74 9.48
N LYS A 3 -7.98 -6.93 10.34
CA LYS A 3 -7.79 -7.37 11.72
C LYS A 3 -6.99 -8.66 11.84
N PHE A 4 -7.24 -9.64 10.97
CA PHE A 4 -6.54 -10.92 11.04
C PHE A 4 -5.03 -10.78 10.81
N LYS A 5 -4.58 -9.83 9.99
CA LYS A 5 -3.14 -9.57 9.74
C LYS A 5 -2.47 -9.01 11.01
N ILE A 6 -3.19 -8.15 11.73
CA ILE A 6 -2.76 -7.61 13.03
C ILE A 6 -2.66 -8.75 14.04
N ASP A 7 -3.72 -9.57 14.15
CA ASP A 7 -3.80 -10.68 15.10
C ASP A 7 -2.66 -11.70 14.88
N ILE A 8 -2.32 -12.03 13.63
CA ILE A 8 -1.19 -12.91 13.30
C ILE A 8 0.14 -12.29 13.75
N PHE A 9 0.36 -11.00 13.45
CA PHE A 9 1.59 -10.32 13.82
C PHE A 9 1.80 -10.26 15.34
N GLU A 10 0.76 -9.88 16.09
CA GLU A 10 0.83 -9.77 17.55
C GLU A 10 1.07 -11.14 18.22
N LYS A 11 0.49 -12.20 17.65
CA LYS A 11 0.74 -13.57 18.10
C LYS A 11 2.20 -13.99 17.91
N ASP A 12 2.79 -13.67 16.76
CA ASP A 12 4.18 -14.02 16.45
C ASP A 12 5.19 -13.09 17.14
N ASN A 13 4.76 -11.88 17.51
CA ASN A 13 5.60 -10.84 18.10
C ASN A 13 4.94 -10.21 19.35
N PRO A 14 4.82 -10.95 20.48
CA PRO A 14 4.02 -10.52 21.64
C PRO A 14 4.46 -9.21 22.31
N SER A 15 5.68 -8.76 22.04
CA SER A 15 6.28 -7.54 22.61
C SER A 15 6.37 -6.38 21.62
N LYS A 16 5.82 -6.53 20.40
CA LYS A 16 5.88 -5.50 19.36
C LYS A 16 4.46 -5.10 18.95
N SER A 17 4.26 -3.80 18.77
CA SER A 17 3.08 -3.24 18.11
C SER A 17 3.38 -2.89 16.66
N ILE A 18 2.33 -2.86 15.85
CA ILE A 18 2.39 -2.23 14.54
C ILE A 18 2.04 -0.75 14.72
N ASP A 19 3.04 0.12 14.56
CA ASP A 19 2.84 1.57 14.52
C ASP A 19 2.17 1.97 13.20
N LEU A 20 0.85 1.77 13.17
CA LEU A 20 -0.03 2.10 12.05
C LEU A 20 -1.05 3.15 12.53
N ILE A 21 -1.21 4.21 11.75
CA ILE A 21 -2.22 5.24 12.01
C ILE A 21 -3.31 5.08 10.96
N SER A 22 -4.45 4.52 11.36
CA SER A 22 -5.62 4.45 10.49
C SER A 22 -6.30 5.81 10.40
N LEU A 23 -6.53 6.27 9.18
CA LEU A 23 -7.24 7.51 8.91
C LEU A 23 -8.75 7.30 9.10
N ASN A 24 -9.44 8.35 9.54
CA ASN A 24 -10.89 8.36 9.49
C ASN A 24 -11.37 8.50 8.03
N SER A 25 -12.68 8.32 7.80
CA SER A 25 -13.25 8.37 6.44
C SER A 25 -13.09 9.73 5.75
N SER A 26 -13.08 10.83 6.49
CA SER A 26 -12.90 12.17 5.92
C SER A 26 -11.47 12.37 5.43
N ASP A 27 -10.49 12.04 6.26
CA ASP A 27 -9.07 12.14 5.92
C ASP A 27 -8.71 11.16 4.79
N SER A 28 -9.28 9.95 4.82
CA SER A 28 -9.11 8.95 3.76
C SER A 28 -9.58 9.51 2.41
N LYS A 29 -10.79 10.08 2.35
CA LYS A 29 -11.33 10.70 1.13
C LYS A 29 -10.44 11.83 0.60
N TRP A 30 -9.87 12.64 1.49
CA TRP A 30 -8.98 13.73 1.09
C TRP A 30 -7.66 13.22 0.51
N VAL A 31 -7.04 12.22 1.15
CA VAL A 31 -5.81 11.57 0.65
C VAL A 31 -6.07 10.87 -0.69
N SER A 32 -7.21 10.20 -0.83
CA SER A 32 -7.68 9.63 -2.10
C SER A 32 -7.80 10.69 -3.20
N LEU A 33 -8.42 11.84 -2.90
CA LEU A 33 -8.55 12.94 -3.85
C LEU A 33 -7.19 13.53 -4.26
N LEU A 34 -6.24 13.64 -3.33
CA LEU A 34 -4.89 14.06 -3.66
C LEU A 34 -4.22 13.08 -4.62
N LEU A 35 -4.29 11.78 -4.32
CA LEU A 35 -3.69 10.74 -5.15
C LEU A 35 -4.25 10.80 -6.57
N THR A 36 -5.58 10.82 -6.71
CA THR A 36 -6.25 10.84 -8.02
C THR A 36 -5.90 12.08 -8.84
N ASN A 37 -5.78 13.24 -8.19
CA ASN A 37 -5.27 14.46 -8.85
C ASN A 37 -3.82 14.30 -9.33
N CYS A 38 -2.95 13.66 -8.55
CA CYS A 38 -1.54 13.47 -8.92
C CYS A 38 -1.39 12.60 -10.17
N ILE A 39 -2.21 11.56 -10.28
CA ILE A 39 -2.19 10.62 -11.41
C ILE A 39 -3.17 11.01 -12.53
N LYS A 40 -3.88 12.13 -12.38
CA LYS A 40 -4.91 12.63 -13.32
C LYS A 40 -6.01 11.60 -13.62
N TYR A 41 -6.43 10.86 -12.60
CA TYR A 41 -7.53 9.90 -12.67
C TYR A 41 -8.82 10.56 -12.18
N PHE A 42 -9.85 10.59 -13.02
CA PHE A 42 -11.13 11.23 -12.73
C PHE A 42 -12.27 10.29 -13.10
N SER A 43 -12.61 9.33 -12.22
CA SER A 43 -13.77 8.46 -12.36
C SER A 43 -14.91 8.87 -11.42
N GLU A 44 -16.15 8.69 -11.86
CA GLU A 44 -17.33 8.79 -11.00
C GLU A 44 -17.45 7.50 -10.19
N GLY A 45 -16.97 7.53 -8.94
CA GLY A 45 -16.82 6.36 -8.09
C GLY A 45 -15.36 5.93 -8.02
N LEU A 46 -14.83 5.83 -6.80
CA LEU A 46 -13.44 5.46 -6.56
C LEU A 46 -13.42 4.04 -6.00
N ASP A 47 -13.26 3.06 -6.87
CA ASP A 47 -12.97 1.69 -6.47
C ASP A 47 -11.47 1.43 -6.55
N THR A 48 -10.91 0.83 -5.50
CA THR A 48 -9.47 0.52 -5.43
C THR A 48 -9.07 -0.40 -6.59
N GLN A 49 -9.93 -1.35 -6.98
CA GLN A 49 -9.66 -2.28 -8.07
C GLN A 49 -9.60 -1.58 -9.43
N GLU A 50 -10.57 -0.69 -9.73
CA GLU A 50 -10.55 0.10 -10.97
C GLU A 50 -9.28 0.97 -11.06
N LEU A 51 -8.88 1.59 -9.95
CA LEU A 51 -7.65 2.35 -9.92
C LEU A 51 -6.42 1.46 -10.13
N PHE A 52 -6.37 0.29 -9.48
CA PHE A 52 -5.27 -0.65 -9.61
C PHE A 52 -5.09 -1.05 -11.08
N ILE A 53 -6.19 -1.38 -11.77
CA ILE A 53 -6.21 -1.68 -13.20
C ILE A 53 -5.76 -0.47 -14.03
N PHE A 54 -6.28 0.72 -13.74
CA PHE A 54 -5.90 1.96 -14.42
C PHE A 54 -4.39 2.18 -14.30
N LEU A 55 -3.84 2.16 -13.10
CA LEU A 55 -2.41 2.35 -12.87
C LEU A 55 -1.58 1.25 -13.54
N GLY A 56 -2.02 -0.01 -13.49
CA GLY A 56 -1.35 -1.11 -14.18
C GLY A 56 -1.19 -0.87 -15.68
N HIS A 57 -2.16 -0.23 -16.35
CA HIS A 57 -2.07 0.11 -17.76
C HIS A 57 -1.24 1.38 -18.05
N TYR A 58 -1.22 2.34 -17.13
CA TYR A 58 -0.60 3.65 -17.33
C TYR A 58 0.85 3.73 -16.83
N LEU A 59 1.30 2.77 -16.01
CA LEU A 59 2.69 2.73 -15.57
C LEU A 59 3.59 2.24 -16.70
N ASP A 60 4.38 3.18 -17.25
CA ASP A 60 5.35 2.98 -18.33
C ASP A 60 6.40 1.87 -18.06
N LYS A 61 6.53 1.41 -16.81
CA LYS A 61 7.45 0.35 -16.40
C LYS A 61 6.82 -0.53 -15.33
N GLU A 62 6.22 -1.61 -15.79
CA GLU A 62 5.87 -2.72 -14.92
C GLU A 62 7.11 -3.56 -14.62
N PHE A 63 7.55 -3.57 -13.36
CA PHE A 63 8.56 -4.52 -12.92
C PHE A 63 7.85 -5.74 -12.34
N LYS A 64 7.62 -6.75 -13.18
CA LYS A 64 7.14 -8.07 -12.71
C LYS A 64 8.27 -8.81 -12.03
N TYR A 65 8.15 -9.00 -10.73
CA TYR A 65 9.11 -9.79 -9.95
C TYR A 65 8.60 -11.22 -9.83
N LYS A 66 9.43 -12.20 -10.26
CA LYS A 66 9.10 -13.64 -10.28
C LYS A 66 9.51 -14.41 -9.02
N ASN A 67 10.10 -13.74 -8.03
CA ASN A 67 10.69 -14.36 -6.83
C ASN A 67 9.97 -13.87 -5.58
N ASP A 68 10.17 -14.56 -4.45
CA ASP A 68 9.70 -14.18 -3.11
C ASP A 68 9.94 -12.68 -2.84
N VAL A 69 8.85 -11.90 -2.87
CA VAL A 69 8.85 -10.47 -2.56
C VAL A 69 8.85 -10.34 -1.03
N THR A 70 10.03 -10.56 -0.46
CA THR A 70 10.30 -10.48 0.99
C THR A 70 10.57 -9.05 1.46
N LYS A 71 10.61 -8.81 2.78
CA LYS A 71 11.14 -7.55 3.34
C LYS A 71 12.49 -7.10 2.77
N LYS A 72 13.41 -8.04 2.48
CA LYS A 72 14.73 -7.73 1.91
C LYS A 72 14.58 -7.18 0.49
N PHE A 73 13.65 -7.75 -0.25
CA PHE A 73 13.32 -7.31 -1.59
C PHE A 73 12.74 -5.89 -1.58
N LEU A 74 11.74 -5.61 -0.73
CA LEU A 74 11.17 -4.27 -0.58
C LEU A 74 12.25 -3.24 -0.21
N LYS A 75 13.09 -3.56 0.80
CA LYS A 75 14.20 -2.68 1.21
C LYS A 75 15.10 -2.30 0.03
N ASN A 76 15.45 -3.28 -0.82
CA ASN A 76 16.30 -3.03 -1.98
C ASN A 76 15.63 -2.12 -3.01
N ILE A 77 14.31 -2.23 -3.22
CA ILE A 77 13.57 -1.33 -4.10
C ILE A 77 13.63 0.09 -3.56
N LEU A 78 13.28 0.28 -2.29
CA LEU A 78 13.23 1.61 -1.67
C LEU A 78 14.59 2.30 -1.73
N MET A 79 15.69 1.56 -1.49
CA MET A 79 17.05 2.06 -1.67
C MET A 79 17.37 2.46 -3.11
N LYS A 80 16.99 1.64 -4.11
CA LYS A 80 17.22 1.95 -5.52
C LYS A 80 16.47 3.20 -5.98
N LEU A 81 15.29 3.44 -5.41
CA LEU A 81 14.48 4.63 -5.67
C LEU A 81 14.92 5.84 -4.83
N ASN A 82 15.97 5.69 -4.00
CA ASN A 82 16.49 6.71 -3.10
C ASN A 82 15.42 7.28 -2.15
N ILE A 83 14.54 6.41 -1.65
CA ILE A 83 13.47 6.79 -0.74
C ILE A 83 13.99 6.74 0.70
N PRO A 84 13.84 7.80 1.50
CA PRO A 84 14.24 7.80 2.90
C PRO A 84 13.56 6.67 3.69
N PHE A 85 14.28 6.04 4.62
CA PHE A 85 13.72 4.96 5.43
C PHE A 85 12.73 5.45 6.49
N ASP A 86 12.67 6.75 6.77
CA ASP A 86 11.69 7.40 7.63
C ASP A 86 10.56 8.08 6.84
N ALA A 87 10.48 7.87 5.52
CA ALA A 87 9.42 8.40 4.69
C ALA A 87 8.05 7.87 5.10
N VAL A 88 7.03 8.69 4.82
CA VAL A 88 5.63 8.34 5.09
C VAL A 88 5.06 7.56 3.91
N CYS A 89 4.55 6.36 4.19
CA CYS A 89 3.81 5.53 3.26
C CYS A 89 2.30 5.60 3.59
N PHE A 90 1.50 5.90 2.58
CA PHE A 90 0.04 5.74 2.64
C PHE A 90 -0.33 4.38 2.06
N MET A 91 -1.01 3.55 2.84
CA MET A 91 -1.48 2.24 2.43
C MET A 91 -2.98 2.31 2.16
N PHE A 92 -3.38 1.99 0.94
CA PHE A 92 -4.75 1.99 0.47
C PHE A 92 -5.27 0.56 0.42
N TRP A 93 -6.11 0.23 1.39
CA TRP A 93 -6.93 -0.98 1.43
C TRP A 93 -8.28 -0.75 0.74
N ASP A 94 -8.87 0.41 0.98
CA ASP A 94 -10.14 0.88 0.41
C ASP A 94 -10.09 2.41 0.24
N PHE A 95 -10.65 2.91 -0.86
CA PHE A 95 -10.56 4.31 -1.25
C PHE A 95 -11.38 5.27 -0.37
N GLU A 96 -12.45 4.79 0.26
CA GLU A 96 -13.34 5.64 1.05
C GLU A 96 -12.97 5.66 2.54
N SER A 97 -12.46 4.54 3.06
CA SER A 97 -12.30 4.37 4.51
C SER A 97 -11.13 3.49 4.95
N GLY A 98 -10.38 2.92 4.01
CA GLY A 98 -9.30 1.98 4.30
C GLY A 98 -7.93 2.55 4.04
N ILE A 99 -7.62 3.77 4.52
CA ILE A 99 -6.27 4.34 4.39
C ILE A 99 -5.55 4.34 5.72
N ASP A 100 -4.33 3.86 5.65
CA ASP A 100 -3.43 3.65 6.77
C ASP A 100 -2.11 4.39 6.52
N ILE A 101 -1.50 4.93 7.58
CA ILE A 101 -0.20 5.60 7.51
C ILE A 101 0.83 4.78 8.27
N ILE A 102 1.95 4.47 7.62
CA ILE A 102 3.09 3.76 8.20
C ILE A 102 4.40 4.40 7.75
N LYS A 103 5.44 4.35 8.59
CA LYS A 103 6.79 4.71 8.15
C LYS A 103 7.39 3.60 7.30
N THR A 104 8.24 3.94 6.36
CA THR A 104 8.91 2.95 5.51
C THR A 104 9.78 1.96 6.28
N THR A 105 10.40 2.36 7.39
CA THR A 105 11.13 1.44 8.29
C THR A 105 10.22 0.33 8.78
N ASP A 106 9.05 0.71 9.28
CA ASP A 106 8.05 -0.20 9.82
C ASP A 106 7.42 -1.06 8.73
N LEU A 107 7.13 -0.46 7.56
CA LEU A 107 6.63 -1.19 6.39
C LEU A 107 7.60 -2.30 5.97
N ILE A 108 8.91 -2.01 5.91
CA ILE A 108 9.92 -3.02 5.57
C ILE A 108 9.91 -4.14 6.62
N GLU A 109 9.98 -3.80 7.90
CA GLU A 109 10.07 -4.82 8.96
C GLU A 109 8.86 -5.73 9.01
N LYS A 110 7.69 -5.20 8.67
CA LYS A 110 6.38 -5.85 8.79
C LYS A 110 5.83 -6.33 7.44
N TRP A 111 6.62 -6.20 6.36
CA TRP A 111 6.18 -6.47 4.99
C TRP A 111 5.54 -7.85 4.82
N ASP A 112 6.18 -8.88 5.36
CA ASP A 112 5.74 -10.27 5.23
C ASP A 112 4.40 -10.56 5.96
N TYR A 113 3.93 -9.63 6.80
CA TYR A 113 2.61 -9.68 7.46
C TYR A 113 1.57 -8.77 6.81
N ILE A 114 2.03 -7.77 6.05
CA ILE A 114 1.20 -6.80 5.34
C ILE A 114 0.76 -7.39 3.99
N TRP A 115 1.69 -8.00 3.28
CA TRP A 115 1.49 -8.54 1.94
C TRP A 115 1.62 -10.06 1.94
N TYR A 116 0.53 -10.75 1.59
CA TYR A 116 0.48 -12.20 1.42
C TYR A 116 0.56 -12.52 -0.07
N ASP A 117 1.72 -12.98 -0.52
CA ASP A 117 2.04 -13.28 -1.92
C ASP A 117 1.03 -14.18 -2.66
N THR A 118 0.35 -15.05 -1.92
CA THR A 118 -0.64 -15.99 -2.44
C THR A 118 -2.02 -15.38 -2.70
N SER A 119 -2.36 -14.24 -2.09
CA SER A 119 -3.71 -13.65 -2.15
C SER A 119 -3.74 -12.16 -2.47
N ASP A 120 -2.64 -11.45 -2.30
CA ASP A 120 -2.58 -10.00 -2.42
C ASP A 120 -1.76 -9.58 -3.63
N GLU A 121 -2.32 -8.71 -4.47
CA GLU A 121 -1.54 -7.91 -5.41
C GLU A 121 -1.26 -6.54 -4.81
N ALA A 122 -0.09 -5.98 -5.12
CA ALA A 122 0.33 -4.71 -4.57
C ALA A 122 1.04 -3.86 -5.61
N LEU A 123 0.70 -2.57 -5.62
CA LEU A 123 1.31 -1.57 -6.47
C LEU A 123 1.92 -0.48 -5.59
N ILE A 124 3.21 -0.20 -5.80
CA ILE A 124 3.94 0.84 -5.07
C ILE A 124 4.17 2.02 -6.01
N LEU A 125 3.59 3.17 -5.67
CA LEU A 125 3.86 4.44 -6.32
C LEU A 125 4.83 5.26 -5.46
N PHE A 126 5.81 5.85 -6.11
CA PHE A 126 6.66 6.86 -5.49
C PHE A 126 6.40 8.21 -6.15
N PHE A 127 6.12 9.23 -5.33
CA PHE A 127 5.91 10.61 -5.78
C PHE A 127 7.10 11.47 -5.31
N PRO A 128 8.17 11.63 -6.13
CA PRO A 128 9.39 12.30 -5.69
C PRO A 128 9.17 13.75 -5.25
N SER A 129 8.21 14.45 -5.86
CA SER A 129 7.87 15.83 -5.52
C SER A 129 7.22 16.00 -4.15
N MET A 130 6.68 14.93 -3.57
CA MET A 130 6.00 14.94 -2.27
C MET A 130 6.78 14.19 -1.19
N ASP A 131 7.85 13.48 -1.57
CA ASP A 131 8.58 12.54 -0.73
C ASP A 131 7.64 11.53 -0.03
N LYS A 132 6.69 11.01 -0.81
CA LYS A 132 5.67 10.05 -0.34
C LYS A 132 5.71 8.77 -1.15
N ILE A 133 5.46 7.68 -0.45
CA ILE A 133 5.11 6.40 -1.06
C ILE A 133 3.62 6.17 -0.88
N VAL A 134 3.01 5.60 -1.91
CA VAL A 134 1.67 5.05 -1.83
C VAL A 134 1.75 3.57 -2.15
N LEU A 135 1.24 2.75 -1.25
CA LEU A 135 1.02 1.32 -1.46
C LEU A 135 -0.47 1.11 -1.69
N ILE A 136 -0.84 0.57 -2.84
CA ILE A 136 -2.20 0.20 -3.18
C ILE A 136 -2.27 -1.31 -3.20
N THR A 137 -3.10 -1.89 -2.35
CA THR A 137 -3.32 -3.33 -2.31
C THR A 137 -4.62 -3.68 -3.02
N ASP A 138 -4.56 -4.66 -3.92
CA ASP A 138 -5.76 -5.33 -4.42
C ASP A 138 -5.82 -6.73 -3.81
N HIS A 139 -6.92 -7.00 -3.11
CA HIS A 139 -7.17 -8.30 -2.47
C HIS A 139 -7.88 -9.28 -3.42
N GLY A 140 -7.99 -8.95 -4.71
CA GLY A 140 -8.51 -9.84 -5.74
C GLY A 140 -9.94 -10.33 -5.46
N VAL A 141 -10.75 -9.56 -4.73
CA VAL A 141 -12.02 -10.06 -4.19
C VAL A 141 -13.01 -10.37 -5.31
N VAL A 142 -13.26 -11.67 -5.51
CA VAL A 142 -14.44 -12.18 -6.18
C VAL A 142 -15.65 -11.85 -5.30
N LYS A 143 -16.42 -10.82 -5.67
CA LYS A 143 -17.76 -10.61 -5.13
C LYS A 143 -18.69 -11.71 -5.66
N THR A 144 -18.86 -12.81 -4.93
CA THR A 144 -20.03 -13.68 -5.14
C THR A 144 -21.25 -12.98 -4.57
N ARG A 145 -22.24 -12.74 -5.43
CA ARG A 145 -23.59 -12.35 -5.02
C ARG A 145 -24.25 -13.44 -4.20
#